data_AF-A0A524HBN1-F1
#
_entry.id   AF-A0A524HBN1-F1
#
_cell.length_a   1.000
_cell.length_b   1.000
_cell.length_c   1.000
_cell.angle_alpha   90.00
_cell.angle_beta   90.00
_cell.angle_gamma   90.00
#
_symmetry.space_group_name_H-M   'P 1'
#
loop_
_entity.id
_entity.type
_entity.pdbx_description
1 polymer ?
#
loop_
_entity_poly.entity_id
_entity_poly.type
_entity_poly.pdbx_seq_one_letter_code
_entity_poly.pdbx_strand_id
1 'polypeptide(L)'
;MPINLRAGQQVRIEVARVGRVEGRLVIADDSALTLDRSAGPVQVRLLDIERLWVRGHSAGKGATIGAVVGVLAGVAGGLLLSTVACEPVDGGDCTAAEVAVVTGVLGGAGGAIVGAGIGLAIPVWRLRFP
;
A
#
# COMPACT_ATOMS: atom_id res chain seq x y z
N MET A 1 2.04 -20.63 18.72
CA MET A 1 2.24 -19.17 18.54
C MET A 1 0.93 -18.60 18.03
N PRO A 2 0.27 -17.62 18.69
CA PRO A 2 -1.05 -17.17 18.25
C PRO A 2 -0.92 -16.39 16.94
N ILE A 3 -1.49 -16.92 15.86
CA ILE A 3 -1.59 -16.22 14.58
C ILE A 3 -2.69 -15.17 14.76
N ASN A 4 -2.32 -13.90 14.86
CA ASN A 4 -3.27 -12.80 14.96
C ASN A 4 -3.97 -12.59 13.59
N LEU A 5 -5.07 -13.32 13.37
CA LEU A 5 -5.95 -13.18 12.22
C LEU A 5 -7.20 -12.38 12.62
N ARG A 6 -7.71 -11.54 11.73
CA ARG A 6 -8.96 -10.79 11.95
C ARG A 6 -10.05 -11.30 11.02
N ALA A 7 -11.25 -11.46 11.57
CA ALA A 7 -12.45 -11.71 10.77
C ALA A 7 -12.60 -10.63 9.69
N GLY A 8 -13.07 -11.03 8.50
CA GLY A 8 -13.23 -10.20 7.32
C GLY A 8 -12.00 -10.10 6.42
N GLN A 9 -10.82 -10.59 6.85
CA GLN A 9 -9.62 -10.58 6.01
C GLN A 9 -9.72 -11.58 4.86
N GLN A 10 -9.23 -11.19 3.67
CA GLN A 10 -9.04 -12.14 2.59
C GLN A 10 -7.77 -12.94 2.85
N VAL A 11 -7.90 -14.25 2.92
CA VAL A 11 -6.80 -15.16 3.20
C VAL A 11 -6.72 -16.23 2.14
N ARG A 12 -5.52 -16.75 2.01
CA ARG A 12 -5.15 -17.79 1.07
C ARG A 12 -4.33 -18.77 1.85
N ILE A 13 -4.70 -20.03 1.79
CA ILE A 13 -4.07 -21.13 2.52
C ILE A 13 -3.69 -22.21 1.54
N GLU A 14 -2.61 -22.91 1.85
CA GLU A 14 -2.21 -24.12 1.16
C GLU A 14 -2.33 -25.29 2.12
N VAL A 15 -3.06 -26.30 1.68
CA VAL A 15 -3.43 -27.47 2.46
C VAL A 15 -2.78 -28.68 1.81
N ALA A 16 -2.04 -29.47 2.60
CA ALA A 16 -1.19 -30.56 2.11
C ALA A 16 -1.87 -31.51 1.11
N ARG A 17 -3.17 -31.77 1.29
CA ARG A 17 -3.94 -32.74 0.47
C ARG A 17 -4.90 -32.13 -0.54
N VAL A 18 -5.25 -30.85 -0.38
CA VAL A 18 -6.31 -30.18 -1.17
C VAL A 18 -5.73 -29.11 -2.09
N GLY A 19 -4.49 -28.69 -1.84
CA GLY A 19 -3.84 -27.60 -2.55
C GLY A 19 -4.29 -26.24 -2.02
N ARG A 20 -4.42 -25.27 -2.93
CA ARG A 20 -4.63 -23.87 -2.55
C ARG A 20 -6.12 -23.55 -2.38
N VAL A 21 -6.46 -22.99 -1.23
CA VAL A 21 -7.81 -22.48 -0.93
C VAL A 21 -7.73 -20.98 -0.65
N GLU A 22 -8.60 -20.20 -1.28
CA GLU A 22 -8.73 -18.75 -1.05
C GLU A 22 -10.15 -18.42 -0.60
N GLY A 23 -10.29 -17.50 0.37
CA GLY A 23 -11.58 -17.11 0.92
C GLY A 23 -11.48 -15.94 1.89
N ARG A 24 -12.63 -15.46 2.35
CA ARG A 24 -12.72 -14.46 3.42
C ARG A 24 -12.78 -15.18 4.75
N LEU A 25 -11.89 -14.84 5.67
CA LEU A 25 -11.91 -15.41 7.02
C LEU A 25 -13.14 -14.91 7.76
N VAL A 26 -13.97 -15.82 8.27
CA VAL A 26 -15.14 -15.50 9.09
C VAL A 26 -14.83 -15.73 10.56
N ILE A 27 -14.24 -16.89 10.86
CA ILE A 27 -13.94 -17.33 12.23
C ILE A 27 -12.53 -17.91 12.24
N ALA A 28 -11.75 -17.52 13.24
CA ALA A 28 -10.46 -18.13 13.56
C ALA A 28 -10.52 -18.62 15.00
N ASP A 29 -10.51 -19.94 15.14
CA ASP A 29 -10.44 -20.63 16.43
C ASP A 29 -9.05 -21.27 16.59
N ASP A 30 -8.76 -21.80 17.79
CA ASP A 30 -7.48 -22.42 18.10
C ASP A 30 -7.21 -23.72 17.31
N SER A 31 -8.24 -24.34 16.74
CA SER A 31 -8.15 -25.63 16.04
C SER A 31 -8.53 -25.58 14.56
N ALA A 32 -9.31 -24.57 14.14
CA ALA A 32 -9.76 -24.43 12.75
C ALA A 32 -9.97 -22.97 12.32
N LEU A 33 -9.90 -22.76 11.00
CA LEU A 33 -10.28 -21.53 10.33
C LEU A 33 -11.51 -21.78 9.47
N THR A 34 -12.50 -20.89 9.55
CA THR A 34 -13.68 -20.92 8.68
C THR A 34 -13.57 -19.83 7.63
N LEU A 35 -13.54 -20.26 6.37
CA LEU A 35 -13.41 -19.41 5.19
C LEU A 35 -14.73 -19.35 4.44
N ASP A 36 -15.23 -18.16 4.20
CA ASP A 36 -16.32 -17.92 3.27
C ASP A 36 -15.79 -17.86 1.84
N ARG A 37 -16.40 -18.63 0.95
CA ARG A 37 -16.03 -18.77 -0.47
C ARG A 37 -17.28 -18.73 -1.31
N SER A 38 -17.14 -18.46 -2.61
CA SER A 38 -18.26 -18.44 -3.56
C SER A 38 -19.03 -19.77 -3.63
N ALA A 39 -18.38 -20.89 -3.32
CA ALA A 39 -19.00 -22.22 -3.27
C ALA A 39 -19.62 -22.57 -1.89
N GLY A 40 -19.59 -21.64 -0.94
CA GLY A 40 -20.02 -21.82 0.43
C GLY A 40 -18.87 -21.84 1.45
N PRO A 41 -19.21 -21.74 2.75
CA PRO A 41 -18.24 -21.73 3.83
C PRO A 41 -17.52 -23.07 3.93
N VAL A 42 -16.21 -23.01 4.17
CA VAL A 42 -15.36 -24.18 4.39
C VAL A 42 -14.54 -24.01 5.65
N GLN A 43 -14.55 -25.05 6.47
CA GLN A 43 -13.71 -25.15 7.65
C GLN A 43 -12.43 -25.92 7.31
N VAL A 44 -11.29 -25.35 7.67
CA VAL A 44 -9.96 -25.97 7.49
C VAL A 44 -9.26 -26.04 8.85
N ARG A 45 -8.79 -27.23 9.23
CA ARG A 45 -8.07 -27.41 10.49
C ARG A 45 -6.67 -26.79 10.39
N LEU A 46 -6.22 -26.15 11.47
CA LEU A 46 -4.89 -25.50 11.49
C LEU A 46 -3.76 -26.50 11.21
N LEU A 47 -3.90 -27.75 11.66
CA LEU A 47 -2.92 -28.82 11.47
C LEU A 47 -2.73 -29.23 10.01
N ASP A 48 -3.73 -28.97 9.15
CA ASP A 48 -3.66 -29.32 7.73
C ASP A 48 -3.11 -28.16 6.88
N ILE A 49 -2.89 -26.98 7.48
CA ILE A 49 -2.37 -25.78 6.80
C ILE A 49 -0.84 -25.83 6.77
N GLU A 50 -0.26 -25.85 5.58
CA GLU A 50 1.19 -25.75 5.42
C GLU A 50 1.65 -24.29 5.34
N ARG A 51 0.86 -23.46 4.64
CA ARG A 51 1.18 -22.05 4.41
C ARG A 51 -0.08 -21.20 4.46
N LEU A 52 0.01 -20.04 5.09
CA LEU A 52 -1.07 -19.05 5.16
C LEU A 52 -0.55 -17.70 4.70
N TRP A 53 -1.28 -17.09 3.77
CA TRP A 53 -1.09 -15.74 3.31
C TRP A 53 -2.31 -14.90 3.64
N VAL A 54 -2.06 -13.69 4.12
CA VAL A 54 -3.10 -12.67 4.31
C VAL A 54 -2.96 -11.63 3.21
N ARG A 55 -4.08 -11.25 2.59
CA ARG A 55 -4.12 -10.15 1.63
C ARG A 55 -4.00 -8.84 2.38
N GLY A 56 -3.01 -8.05 2.03
CA GLY A 56 -2.84 -6.68 2.48
C GLY A 56 -2.72 -5.72 1.29
N HIS A 57 -2.54 -4.45 1.61
CA HIS A 57 -2.19 -3.41 0.66
C HIS A 57 -0.74 -2.95 0.87
N SER A 58 -0.19 -2.28 -0.13
CA SER A 58 1.13 -1.65 -0.10
C SER A 58 1.05 -0.13 -0.16
N ALA A 59 -0.06 0.45 0.30
CA ALA A 59 -0.31 1.89 0.36
C ALA A 59 0.89 2.69 0.88
N GLY A 60 1.48 2.26 2.01
CA GLY A 60 2.65 2.95 2.57
C GLY A 60 3.86 2.95 1.64
N LYS A 61 4.21 1.80 1.04
CA LYS A 61 5.32 1.72 0.07
C LYS A 61 5.04 2.56 -1.17
N GLY A 62 3.82 2.51 -1.69
CA GLY A 62 3.38 3.32 -2.82
C GLY A 62 3.47 4.82 -2.50
N ALA A 63 3.02 5.22 -1.32
CA ALA A 63 3.10 6.60 -0.84
C ALA A 63 4.55 7.09 -0.76
N THR A 64 5.46 6.28 -0.19
CA THR A 64 6.87 6.65 -0.08
C THR A 64 7.52 6.84 -1.45
N ILE A 65 7.31 5.89 -2.38
CA ILE A 65 7.86 5.99 -3.74
C ILE A 65 7.27 7.21 -4.46
N GLY A 66 5.95 7.38 -4.37
CA GLY A 66 5.24 8.51 -4.96
C GLY A 66 5.72 9.85 -4.39
N ALA A 67 5.97 9.94 -3.09
CA ALA A 67 6.50 11.14 -2.45
C ALA A 67 7.87 11.51 -2.99
N VAL A 68 8.81 10.55 -3.06
CA VAL A 68 10.17 10.80 -3.56
C VAL A 68 10.14 11.27 -5.01
N VAL A 69 9.42 10.57 -5.88
CA VAL A 69 9.29 10.96 -7.29
C VAL A 69 8.60 12.32 -7.42
N GLY A 70 7.57 12.57 -6.62
CA GLY A 70 6.83 13.82 -6.58
C GLY A 70 7.69 15.02 -6.14
N VAL A 71 8.56 14.85 -5.14
CA VAL A 71 9.50 15.90 -4.71
C VAL A 71 10.47 16.22 -5.85
N LEU A 72 11.07 15.20 -6.47
CA LEU A 72 12.04 15.41 -7.55
C LEU A 72 11.41 16.12 -8.75
N ALA A 73 10.22 15.68 -9.17
CA ALA A 73 9.48 16.32 -10.24
C ALA A 73 9.05 17.75 -9.87
N GLY A 74 8.60 17.96 -8.62
CA GLY A 74 8.20 19.26 -8.10
C GLY A 74 9.36 20.25 -8.04
N VAL A 75 10.53 19.84 -7.54
CA VAL A 75 11.75 20.66 -7.52
C VAL A 75 12.18 21.03 -8.93
N ALA A 76 12.25 20.05 -9.84
CA ALA A 76 12.61 20.30 -11.24
C ALA A 76 11.63 21.26 -11.92
N GLY A 77 10.33 21.05 -11.73
CA GLY A 77 9.27 21.94 -12.23
C GLY A 77 9.34 23.34 -11.62
N GLY A 78 9.65 23.46 -10.33
CA GLY A 78 9.81 24.75 -9.64
C GLY A 78 11.01 25.55 -10.13
N LEU A 79 12.13 24.88 -10.39
CA LEU A 79 13.30 25.51 -11.00
C LEU A 79 12.96 26.06 -12.41
N LEU A 80 12.23 25.28 -13.22
CA LEU A 80 11.77 25.74 -14.54
C LEU A 80 10.74 26.89 -14.43
N LEU A 81 9.83 26.83 -13.47
CA LEU A 81 8.86 27.89 -13.21
C LEU A 81 9.54 29.18 -12.73
N SER A 82 10.60 29.06 -11.93
CA SER A 82 11.32 30.24 -11.42
C SER A 82 11.98 31.07 -12.53
N THR A 83 12.32 30.46 -13.67
CA THR A 83 12.90 31.20 -14.82
C THR A 83 11.86 31.95 -15.66
N VAL A 84 10.57 31.63 -15.50
CA VAL A 84 9.48 32.25 -16.28
C VAL A 84 8.51 33.07 -15.45
N ALA A 85 8.40 32.81 -14.14
CA ALA A 85 7.42 33.43 -13.25
C ALA A 85 8.03 34.40 -12.22
N CYS A 86 9.34 34.31 -11.94
CA CYS A 86 10.04 35.32 -11.13
C CYS A 86 10.60 36.41 -12.06
N GLU A 87 9.73 37.26 -12.62
CA GLU A 87 10.17 38.59 -13.09
C GLU A 87 10.14 39.54 -11.88
N PRO A 88 11.20 40.34 -11.65
CA PRO A 88 11.25 41.26 -10.51
C PRO A 88 10.28 42.42 -10.73
N VAL A 89 9.02 42.22 -10.34
CA VAL A 89 8.03 43.30 -10.23
C VAL A 89 7.95 43.68 -8.76
N ASP A 90 8.58 44.80 -8.43
CA ASP A 90 8.48 45.52 -7.15
C ASP A 90 8.79 44.73 -5.86
N GLY A 91 10.09 44.55 -5.60
CA GLY A 91 10.63 44.46 -4.22
C GLY A 91 10.49 43.12 -3.48
N GLY A 92 9.96 42.07 -4.11
CA GLY A 92 9.98 40.71 -3.56
C GLY A 92 11.18 39.90 -4.07
N ASP A 93 12.05 39.45 -3.16
CA ASP A 93 13.16 38.53 -3.48
C ASP A 93 12.61 37.12 -3.78
N CYS A 94 12.04 36.92 -4.97
CA CYS A 94 11.61 35.62 -5.48
C CYS A 94 12.85 34.78 -5.79
N THR A 95 13.35 34.01 -4.82
CA THR A 95 14.51 33.15 -5.05
C THR A 95 14.06 31.83 -5.69
N ALA A 96 14.80 31.36 -6.71
CA ALA A 96 14.54 30.07 -7.35
C ALA A 96 14.52 28.90 -6.34
N ALA A 97 15.29 29.04 -5.25
CA ALA A 97 15.31 28.09 -4.14
C ALA A 97 13.95 28.00 -3.43
N GLU A 98 13.30 29.13 -3.15
CA GLU A 98 12.01 29.16 -2.47
C GLU A 98 10.90 28.52 -3.32
N VAL A 99 10.83 28.88 -4.61
CA VAL A 99 9.87 28.29 -5.55
C VAL A 99 10.08 26.78 -5.66
N ALA A 100 11.34 26.33 -5.81
CA ALA A 100 11.67 24.92 -5.90
C ALA A 100 11.32 24.13 -4.62
N VAL A 101 11.49 24.73 -3.44
CA VAL A 101 11.08 24.12 -2.17
C VAL A 101 9.56 23.97 -2.11
N VAL A 102 8.81 25.02 -2.42
CA VAL A 102 7.33 24.98 -2.37
C VAL A 102 6.78 23.96 -3.36
N THR A 103 7.21 24.00 -4.62
CA THR A 103 6.75 23.03 -5.64
C THR A 103 7.24 21.62 -5.35
N GLY A 104 8.43 21.47 -4.75
CA GLY A 104 8.94 20.19 -4.26
C GLY A 104 8.06 19.60 -3.17
N VAL A 105 7.67 20.39 -2.17
CA VAL A 105 6.78 19.94 -1.09
C VAL A 105 5.40 19.58 -1.63
N LEU A 106 4.82 20.43 -2.49
CA LEU A 106 3.52 20.18 -3.12
C LEU A 106 3.56 18.94 -4.03
N GLY A 107 4.62 18.82 -4.83
CA GLY A 107 4.87 17.66 -5.69
C GLY A 107 5.01 16.39 -4.87
N GLY A 108 5.75 16.44 -3.76
CA GLY A 108 5.90 15.33 -2.81
C GLY A 108 4.59 14.90 -2.17
N ALA A 109 3.79 15.85 -1.69
CA ALA A 109 2.48 15.57 -1.12
C ALA A 109 1.51 14.97 -2.15
N GLY A 110 1.44 15.56 -3.34
CA GLY A 110 0.62 15.05 -4.45
C GLY A 110 1.06 13.66 -4.90
N GLY A 111 2.36 13.45 -5.07
CA GLY A 111 2.96 12.17 -5.41
C GLY A 111 2.69 11.10 -4.35
N ALA A 112 2.74 11.46 -3.06
CA ALA A 112 2.42 10.53 -1.97
C ALA A 112 0.97 10.06 -2.03
N ILE A 113 0.01 10.95 -2.30
CA ILE A 113 -1.41 10.62 -2.40
C ILE A 113 -1.65 9.67 -3.57
N VAL A 114 -1.14 10.01 -4.76
CA VAL A 114 -1.28 9.16 -5.96
C VAL A 114 -0.60 7.81 -5.74
N GLY A 115 0.61 7.80 -5.21
CA GLY A 115 1.35 6.59 -4.90
C GLY A 115 0.64 5.70 -3.86
N ALA A 116 0.03 6.30 -2.84
CA ALA A 116 -0.78 5.59 -1.85
C ALA A 116 -2.00 4.94 -2.51
N GLY A 117 -2.70 5.66 -3.39
CA GLY A 117 -3.84 5.15 -4.14
C GLY A 117 -3.49 3.93 -4.99
N ILE A 118 -2.40 3.99 -5.74
CA ILE A 118 -1.90 2.84 -6.51
C ILE A 118 -1.52 1.68 -5.58
N GLY A 119 -0.85 1.98 -4.47
CA GLY A 119 -0.48 0.98 -3.47
C GLY A 119 -1.66 0.33 -2.74
N LEU A 120 -2.82 0.99 -2.69
CA LEU A 120 -4.09 0.41 -2.21
C LEU A 120 -4.72 -0.51 -3.26
N ALA A 121 -4.64 -0.15 -4.54
CA ALA A 121 -5.21 -0.91 -5.64
C ALA A 121 -4.46 -2.23 -5.91
N ILE A 122 -3.16 -2.29 -5.65
CA ILE A 122 -2.34 -3.49 -5.88
C ILE A 122 -2.34 -4.38 -4.62
N PRO A 123 -3.04 -5.52 -4.63
CA PRO A 123 -3.06 -6.43 -3.50
C PRO A 123 -1.71 -7.13 -3.35
N VAL A 124 -1.24 -7.25 -2.11
CA VAL A 124 -0.02 -8.00 -1.79
C VAL A 124 -0.34 -9.11 -0.81
N TRP A 125 0.12 -10.32 -1.15
CA TRP A 125 -0.01 -11.49 -0.29
C TRP A 125 1.19 -11.58 0.64
N ARG A 126 0.96 -11.47 1.94
CA ARG A 126 2.02 -11.58 2.96
C ARG A 126 1.93 -12.94 3.62
N LEU A 127 2.99 -13.72 3.54
CA LEU A 127 3.12 -14.99 4.25
C LEU A 127 3.07 -14.71 5.76
N ARG A 128 2.18 -15.40 6.46
CA ARG A 128 1.99 -15.33 7.91
C ARG A 128 2.26 -16.65 8.61
N PHE A 129 2.15 -17.77 7.89
CA PHE A 129 2.36 -19.12 8.40
C PHE A 129 3.19 -19.95 7.39
N PRO A 130 4.03 -20.94 7.78
CA PRO A 130 3.79 -21.97 8.78
C PRO A 130 3.86 -21.48 10.22
#